data_AF-A0A1F6UPD0-F1
#
_entry.id   AF-A0A1F6UPD0-F1
#
_cell.length_a   1.000
_cell.length_b   1.000
_cell.length_c   1.000
_cell.angle_alpha   90.00
_cell.angle_beta   90.00
_cell.angle_gamma   90.00
#
_symmetry.space_group_name_H-M   'P 1'
#
loop_
_entity.id
_entity.type
_entity.pdbx_description
1 polymer ?
#
loop_
_entity_poly.entity_id
_entity_poly.type
_entity_poly.pdbx_seq_one_letter_code
_entity_poly.pdbx_strand_id
1 'polypeptide(L)'
;MAIKIDKKITAYEVKKDEAAPAESNVVHMHEKLERPETLIGSTYKIKTPLTEHALYVTINDIVLNPGTEHEKRRPFEIFINSKSMDHFQWIVALTRIISAVFRKGGDATFLVEELRSVFDPRGGYFKKGKYTPSLVAEIGDAIECHMKMIGMIRTEEPDEAQQKF
;
A
#
# COMPACT_ATOMS: atom_id res chain seq x y z
N MET A 1 -27.72 50.56 -10.11
CA MET A 1 -29.19 50.77 -10.04
C MET A 1 -29.70 49.98 -8.84
N ALA A 2 -30.33 50.64 -7.88
CA ALA A 2 -30.86 49.98 -6.68
C ALA A 2 -32.26 49.43 -6.98
N ILE A 3 -32.43 48.12 -6.89
CA ILE A 3 -33.72 47.46 -7.12
C ILE A 3 -34.49 47.51 -5.78
N LYS A 4 -35.56 48.29 -5.72
CA LYS A 4 -36.49 48.28 -4.59
C LYS A 4 -37.48 47.14 -4.78
N ILE A 5 -37.59 46.28 -3.78
CA ILE A 5 -38.51 45.13 -3.76
C ILE A 5 -39.64 45.46 -2.79
N ASP A 6 -40.81 45.82 -3.32
CA ASP A 6 -41.98 46.24 -2.54
C ASP A 6 -42.85 45.06 -2.05
N LYS A 7 -42.46 43.81 -2.32
CA LYS A 7 -43.20 42.61 -1.90
C LYS A 7 -42.35 41.71 -1.02
N LYS A 8 -43.00 41.06 -0.05
CA LYS A 8 -42.36 40.12 0.87
C LYS A 8 -41.82 38.92 0.08
N ILE A 9 -40.50 38.73 0.07
CA ILE A 9 -39.84 37.59 -0.59
C ILE A 9 -40.18 36.34 0.23
N THR A 10 -40.99 35.45 -0.33
CA THR A 10 -41.41 34.20 0.33
C THR A 10 -40.53 33.01 -0.04
N ALA A 11 -39.72 33.12 -1.10
CA ALA A 11 -38.69 32.16 -1.46
C ALA A 11 -37.63 32.85 -2.32
N TYR A 12 -36.37 32.43 -2.16
CA TYR A 12 -35.27 32.79 -3.05
C TYR A 12 -34.48 31.54 -3.37
N GLU A 13 -34.02 31.42 -4.61
CA GLU A 13 -33.13 30.35 -5.03
C GLU A 13 -31.85 30.98 -5.57
N VAL A 14 -30.74 30.69 -4.91
CA VAL A 14 -29.42 31.13 -5.36
C VAL A 14 -29.05 30.26 -6.54
N LYS A 15 -28.92 30.87 -7.71
CA LYS A 15 -28.33 30.20 -8.88
C LYS A 15 -26.89 29.86 -8.50
N LYS A 16 -26.66 28.64 -8.03
CA LYS A 16 -25.32 28.06 -8.02
C LYS A 16 -24.98 27.86 -9.49
N ASP A 17 -24.02 28.63 -9.98
CA ASP A 17 -23.24 28.13 -11.11
C ASP A 17 -22.57 26.87 -10.58
N GLU A 18 -23.20 25.72 -10.84
CA GLU A 18 -22.51 24.45 -10.81
C GLU A 18 -21.44 24.55 -11.88
N ALA A 19 -20.26 25.00 -11.47
CA ALA A 19 -19.04 24.63 -12.14
C ALA A 19 -19.11 23.11 -12.26
N ALA A 20 -19.37 22.63 -13.49
CA ALA A 20 -19.28 21.22 -13.81
C ALA A 20 -18.00 20.71 -13.16
N PRO A 21 -18.05 19.66 -12.31
CA PRO A 21 -16.83 19.10 -11.81
C PRO A 21 -16.05 18.73 -13.06
N ALA A 22 -14.88 19.37 -13.27
CA ALA A 22 -13.97 18.91 -14.29
C ALA A 22 -13.82 17.42 -14.02
N GLU A 23 -14.30 16.59 -14.95
CA GLU A 23 -14.21 15.14 -14.85
C GLU A 23 -12.73 14.81 -14.75
N SER A 24 -12.23 14.73 -13.53
CA SER A 24 -10.93 14.15 -13.28
C SER A 24 -11.14 12.67 -13.55
N ASN A 25 -10.88 12.24 -14.78
CA ASN A 25 -10.80 10.83 -15.19
C ASN A 25 -9.61 10.11 -14.51
N VAL A 26 -9.36 10.45 -13.24
CA VAL A 26 -8.32 9.90 -12.40
C VAL A 26 -8.90 8.65 -11.76
N VAL A 27 -8.48 7.51 -12.29
CA VAL A 27 -8.77 6.20 -11.75
C VAL A 27 -8.04 6.04 -10.41
N HIS A 28 -8.82 5.69 -9.39
CA HIS A 28 -8.33 5.33 -8.07
C HIS A 28 -8.45 3.82 -7.86
N MET A 29 -7.63 3.28 -6.96
CA MET A 29 -7.70 1.88 -6.59
C MET A 29 -8.99 1.60 -5.81
N HIS A 30 -9.78 0.62 -6.26
CA HIS A 30 -11.00 0.15 -5.59
C HIS A 30 -11.32 -1.31 -5.95
N GLU A 31 -12.19 -1.96 -5.16
CA GLU A 31 -12.51 -3.40 -5.29
C GLU A 31 -13.06 -3.83 -6.67
N LYS A 32 -13.73 -2.93 -7.40
CA LYS A 32 -14.30 -3.19 -8.73
C LYS A 32 -13.31 -3.05 -9.89
N LEU A 33 -12.05 -2.70 -9.60
CA LEU A 33 -11.05 -2.48 -10.64
C LEU A 33 -10.64 -3.85 -11.20
N GLU A 34 -10.77 -4.03 -12.51
CA GLU A 34 -10.43 -5.30 -13.16
C GLU A 34 -8.92 -5.54 -13.17
N ARG A 35 -8.53 -6.78 -12.87
CA ARG A 35 -7.12 -7.19 -12.90
C ARG A 35 -6.61 -7.14 -14.36
N PRO A 36 -5.57 -6.35 -14.68
CA PRO A 36 -4.96 -6.35 -16.00
C PRO A 36 -4.36 -7.72 -16.38
N GLU A 37 -4.10 -7.93 -17.67
CA GLU A 37 -3.45 -9.16 -18.16
C GLU A 37 -2.04 -9.33 -17.57
N THR A 38 -1.29 -8.23 -17.49
CA THR A 38 0.09 -8.21 -17.00
C THR A 38 0.24 -7.24 -15.83
N LEU A 39 0.99 -7.64 -14.81
CA LEU A 39 1.40 -6.79 -13.70
C LEU A 39 2.93 -6.77 -13.61
N ILE A 40 3.48 -5.65 -13.15
CA ILE A 40 4.92 -5.50 -12.91
C ILE A 40 5.15 -5.78 -11.42
N GLY A 41 6.14 -6.60 -11.08
CA GLY A 41 6.38 -6.96 -9.69
C GLY A 41 7.85 -7.07 -9.30
N SER A 42 8.06 -7.06 -7.99
CA SER A 42 9.37 -7.23 -7.35
C SER A 42 9.32 -8.45 -6.43
N THR A 43 10.39 -9.24 -6.42
CA THR A 43 10.52 -10.42 -5.55
C THR A 43 11.60 -10.21 -4.50
N TYR A 44 11.23 -10.37 -3.23
CA TYR A 44 12.06 -10.20 -2.04
C TYR A 44 12.37 -11.56 -1.43
N LYS A 45 13.67 -11.82 -1.18
CA LYS A 45 14.14 -13.06 -0.54
C LYS A 45 14.30 -12.87 0.95
N ILE A 46 13.49 -13.59 1.72
CA ILE A 46 13.57 -13.66 3.18
C ILE A 46 14.24 -14.97 3.56
N LYS A 47 15.41 -14.87 4.21
CA LYS A 47 16.12 -16.00 4.82
C LYS A 47 16.33 -15.68 6.29
N THR A 48 15.81 -16.54 7.15
CA THR A 48 15.94 -16.44 8.61
C THR A 48 17.03 -17.41 9.08
N PRO A 49 17.62 -17.19 10.27
CA PRO A 49 18.52 -18.18 10.88
C PRO A 49 17.75 -19.38 11.46
N LEU A 50 16.43 -19.27 11.63
CA LEU A 50 15.58 -20.30 12.24
C LEU A 50 15.10 -21.36 11.25
N THR A 51 15.17 -21.07 9.94
CA THR A 51 14.64 -21.94 8.89
C THR A 51 15.72 -22.27 7.85
N GLU A 52 15.77 -23.54 7.43
CA GLU A 52 16.70 -23.97 6.39
C GLU A 52 16.35 -23.35 5.03
N HIS A 53 15.05 -23.26 4.73
CA HIS A 53 14.53 -22.75 3.47
C HIS A 53 14.28 -21.25 3.51
N ALA A 54 14.50 -20.61 2.36
CA ALA A 54 14.13 -19.21 2.15
C ALA A 54 12.67 -19.09 1.73
N LEU A 55 12.07 -17.97 2.12
CA LEU A 55 10.74 -17.53 1.73
C LEU A 55 10.89 -16.42 0.69
N TYR A 56 10.06 -16.45 -0.34
CA TYR A 56 10.06 -15.51 -1.45
C TYR A 56 8.74 -14.75 -1.45
N VAL A 57 8.82 -13.42 -1.33
CA VAL A 57 7.66 -12.53 -1.34
C VAL A 57 7.67 -11.77 -2.66
N THR A 58 6.72 -12.03 -3.54
CA THR A 58 6.52 -11.27 -4.77
C THR A 58 5.37 -10.30 -4.57
N ILE A 59 5.60 -9.01 -4.82
CA ILE A 59 4.55 -7.99 -4.78
C ILE A 59 4.41 -7.43 -6.19
N ASN A 60 3.20 -7.53 -6.72
CA ASN A 60 2.83 -7.06 -8.05
C ASN A 60 2.04 -5.77 -7.94
N ASP A 61 2.38 -4.82 -8.79
CA ASP A 61 1.79 -3.49 -8.85
C ASP A 61 0.89 -3.33 -10.05
N ILE A 62 -0.12 -2.49 -9.86
CA ILE A 62 -0.88 -1.89 -10.95
C ILE A 62 -0.43 -0.44 -11.17
N VAL A 63 -0.36 -0.04 -12.44
CA VAL A 63 -0.14 1.35 -12.85
C VAL A 63 -1.51 1.97 -13.10
N LEU A 64 -1.87 2.97 -12.29
CA LEU A 64 -3.08 3.76 -12.44
C LEU A 64 -2.78 5.01 -13.26
N ASN A 65 -3.72 5.41 -14.12
CA ASN A 65 -3.64 6.61 -14.97
C ASN A 65 -2.35 6.68 -15.82
N PRO A 66 -1.98 5.58 -16.52
CA PRO A 66 -0.73 5.53 -17.28
C PRO A 66 -0.67 6.64 -18.34
N GLY A 67 0.48 7.30 -18.48
CA GLY A 67 0.70 8.37 -19.46
C GLY A 67 0.05 9.72 -19.10
N THR A 68 -0.36 9.92 -17.84
CA THR A 68 -0.93 11.17 -17.34
C THR A 68 -0.10 11.75 -16.19
N GLU A 69 -0.30 13.02 -15.83
CA GLU A 69 0.31 13.65 -14.65
C GLU A 69 -0.10 12.99 -13.32
N HIS A 70 -1.14 12.14 -13.34
CA HIS A 70 -1.66 11.42 -12.20
C HIS A 70 -1.25 9.94 -12.20
N GLU A 71 -0.25 9.56 -13.00
CA GLU A 71 0.29 8.21 -13.03
C GLU A 71 0.80 7.81 -11.63
N LYS A 72 0.27 6.71 -11.09
CA LYS A 72 0.64 6.20 -9.77
C LYS A 72 0.73 4.69 -9.78
N ARG A 73 1.76 4.15 -9.15
CA ARG A 73 1.86 2.72 -8.86
C ARG A 73 1.25 2.40 -7.52
N ARG A 74 0.48 1.31 -7.46
CA ARG A 74 -0.11 0.78 -6.23
C ARG A 74 0.08 -0.74 -6.18
N PRO A 75 0.35 -1.30 -4.99
CA PRO A 75 0.41 -2.74 -4.84
C PRO A 75 -0.98 -3.31 -5.10
N PHE A 76 -1.04 -4.40 -5.84
CA PHE A 76 -2.29 -5.02 -6.29
C PHE A 76 -2.45 -6.43 -5.73
N GLU A 77 -1.40 -7.24 -5.78
CA GLU A 77 -1.40 -8.61 -5.24
C GLU A 77 -0.02 -8.97 -4.69
N ILE A 78 -0.01 -9.88 -3.72
CA ILE A 78 1.20 -10.43 -3.11
C ILE A 78 1.16 -11.95 -3.25
N PHE A 79 2.32 -12.56 -3.48
CA PHE A 79 2.53 -14.00 -3.45
C PHE A 79 3.67 -14.33 -2.50
N ILE A 80 3.42 -15.26 -1.59
CA ILE A 80 4.43 -15.73 -0.66
C ILE A 80 4.67 -17.22 -0.91
N ASN A 81 5.89 -17.57 -1.29
CA ASN A 81 6.28 -18.93 -1.60
C ASN A 81 7.43 -19.41 -0.69
N SER A 82 7.41 -20.69 -0.31
CA SER A 82 8.46 -21.31 0.50
C SER A 82 8.56 -22.80 0.17
N LYS A 83 9.76 -23.37 0.32
CA LYS A 83 9.94 -24.82 0.29
C LYS A 83 9.56 -25.50 1.61
N SER A 84 9.52 -24.75 2.72
CA SER A 84 9.08 -25.28 4.01
C SER A 84 7.56 -25.39 4.06
N MET A 85 7.08 -26.53 4.57
CA MET A 85 5.65 -26.82 4.75
C MET A 85 5.14 -26.49 6.15
N ASP A 86 6.02 -26.21 7.11
CA ASP A 86 5.70 -25.97 8.54
C ASP A 86 4.68 -24.84 8.75
N HIS A 87 4.55 -24.01 7.72
CA HIS A 87 3.97 -22.69 7.77
C HIS A 87 3.02 -22.41 6.59
N PHE A 88 2.74 -23.45 5.80
CA PHE A 88 2.04 -23.31 4.52
C PHE A 88 0.63 -22.70 4.66
N GLN A 89 -0.17 -23.14 5.62
CA GLN A 89 -1.57 -22.69 5.77
C GLN A 89 -1.67 -21.19 6.08
N TRP A 90 -0.84 -20.68 7.01
CA TRP A 90 -0.85 -19.25 7.34
C TRP A 90 -0.23 -18.40 6.23
N ILE A 91 0.79 -18.91 5.51
CA ILE A 91 1.35 -18.24 4.34
C ILE A 91 0.28 -18.04 3.27
N VAL A 92 -0.51 -19.07 2.98
CA VAL A 92 -1.63 -18.98 2.05
C VAL A 92 -2.70 -17.99 2.55
N ALA A 93 -3.02 -18.02 3.84
CA ALA A 93 -3.97 -17.08 4.43
C ALA A 93 -3.51 -15.62 4.31
N LEU A 94 -2.25 -15.31 4.68
CA LEU A 94 -1.67 -13.98 4.55
C LEU A 94 -1.64 -13.50 3.11
N THR A 95 -1.23 -14.36 2.19
CA THR A 95 -1.21 -14.07 0.75
C THR A 95 -2.59 -13.62 0.26
N ARG A 96 -3.65 -14.32 0.67
CA ARG A 96 -5.04 -14.00 0.30
C ARG A 96 -5.54 -12.72 0.94
N ILE A 97 -5.33 -12.55 2.24
CA ILE A 97 -5.83 -11.40 3.00
C ILE A 97 -5.13 -10.13 2.55
N ILE A 98 -3.80 -10.12 2.47
CA ILE A 98 -3.04 -8.93 2.06
C ILE A 98 -3.39 -8.55 0.61
N SER A 99 -3.51 -9.53 -0.30
CA SER A 99 -3.95 -9.24 -1.68
C SER A 99 -5.38 -8.67 -1.74
N ALA A 100 -6.27 -9.08 -0.84
CA ALA A 100 -7.61 -8.50 -0.75
C ALA A 100 -7.55 -7.05 -0.26
N VAL A 101 -6.71 -6.76 0.74
CA VAL A 101 -6.48 -5.39 1.23
C VAL A 101 -5.89 -4.50 0.14
N PHE A 102 -4.90 -4.97 -0.61
CA PHE A 102 -4.33 -4.24 -1.75
C PHE A 102 -5.38 -3.93 -2.82
N ARG A 103 -6.22 -4.92 -3.18
CA ARG A 103 -7.30 -4.74 -4.17
C ARG A 103 -8.39 -3.78 -3.71
N LYS A 104 -8.67 -3.72 -2.41
CA LYS A 104 -9.62 -2.76 -1.85
C LYS A 104 -9.17 -1.31 -2.08
N GLY A 105 -7.87 -1.08 -2.21
CA GLY A 105 -7.28 0.23 -2.41
C GLY A 105 -7.26 1.06 -1.12
N GLY A 106 -7.09 2.37 -1.26
CA GLY A 106 -6.90 3.28 -0.14
C GLY A 106 -5.46 3.26 0.40
N ASP A 107 -5.32 3.59 1.68
CA ASP A 107 -4.03 3.56 2.37
C ASP A 107 -3.74 2.15 2.90
N ALA A 108 -2.87 1.42 2.21
CA ALA A 108 -2.42 0.10 2.62
C ALA A 108 -1.15 0.14 3.50
N THR A 109 -0.61 1.32 3.80
CA THR A 109 0.64 1.44 4.56
C THR A 109 0.53 0.95 6.00
N PHE A 110 -0.68 1.00 6.59
CA PHE A 110 -0.95 0.47 7.92
C PHE A 110 -0.59 -1.02 8.06
N LEU A 111 -0.64 -1.80 6.97
CA LEU A 111 -0.26 -3.22 6.98
C LEU A 111 1.18 -3.43 7.45
N VAL A 112 2.07 -2.47 7.20
CA VAL A 112 3.46 -2.54 7.67
C VAL A 112 3.50 -2.62 9.20
N GLU A 113 2.77 -1.74 9.87
CA GLU A 113 2.75 -1.66 11.33
C GLU A 113 2.04 -2.87 11.94
N GLU A 114 0.90 -3.28 11.36
CA GLU A 114 0.17 -4.49 11.79
C GLU A 114 1.04 -5.74 11.70
N LEU A 115 1.76 -5.95 10.60
CA LEU A 115 2.64 -7.10 10.43
C LEU A 115 3.86 -7.06 11.35
N ARG A 116 4.42 -5.87 11.61
CA ARG A 116 5.53 -5.66 12.55
C ARG A 116 5.14 -5.98 14.00
N SER A 117 3.88 -5.76 14.35
CA SER A 117 3.34 -6.05 15.68
C SER A 117 3.17 -7.55 15.97
N VAL A 118 3.37 -8.42 14.97
CA VAL A 118 3.27 -9.88 15.15
C VAL A 118 4.58 -10.43 15.71
N PHE A 119 4.50 -11.05 16.88
CA PHE A 119 5.66 -11.65 17.57
C PHE A 119 5.67 -13.17 17.43
N ASP A 120 6.86 -13.74 17.26
CA ASP A 120 7.06 -15.18 17.40
C ASP A 120 7.11 -15.52 18.90
N PRO A 121 6.30 -16.48 19.40
CA PRO A 121 6.35 -16.88 20.80
C PRO A 121 7.72 -17.41 21.26
N ARG A 122 8.62 -17.74 20.32
CA ARG A 122 9.99 -18.17 20.57
C ARG A 122 10.97 -16.99 20.72
N GLY A 123 10.50 -15.74 20.60
CA GLY A 123 11.29 -14.54 20.85
C GLY A 123 11.99 -13.94 19.63
N GLY A 124 11.54 -14.26 18.41
CA GLY A 124 12.09 -13.71 17.18
C GLY A 124 13.54 -14.15 16.90
N TYR A 125 14.27 -13.35 16.12
CA TYR A 125 15.66 -13.64 15.74
C TYR A 125 16.44 -12.37 15.37
N PHE A 126 17.76 -12.46 15.41
CA PHE A 126 18.65 -11.42 14.90
C PHE A 126 19.11 -11.75 13.49
N LYS A 127 19.10 -10.74 12.63
CA LYS A 127 19.59 -10.84 11.25
C LYS A 127 20.33 -9.57 10.88
N LYS A 128 21.59 -9.72 10.41
CA LYS A 128 22.46 -8.60 10.02
C LYS A 128 22.54 -7.49 11.09
N GLY A 129 22.59 -7.88 12.38
CA GLY A 129 22.63 -6.93 13.50
C GLY A 129 21.29 -6.26 13.85
N LYS A 130 20.20 -6.53 13.11
CA LYS A 130 18.84 -6.04 13.42
C LYS A 130 18.03 -7.14 14.12
N TYR A 131 17.38 -6.79 15.22
CA TYR A 131 16.37 -7.66 15.84
C TYR A 131 15.10 -7.70 14.98
N THR A 132 14.57 -8.89 14.75
CA THR A 132 13.36 -9.16 13.97
C THR A 132 12.38 -9.96 14.83
N PRO A 133 11.19 -9.41 15.18
CA PRO A 133 10.25 -10.06 16.11
C PRO A 133 9.67 -11.39 15.63
N SER A 134 9.48 -11.56 14.33
CA SER A 134 8.92 -12.76 13.71
C SER A 134 9.16 -12.78 12.21
N LEU A 135 8.89 -13.93 11.57
CA LEU A 135 8.87 -14.03 10.11
C LEU A 135 7.79 -13.13 9.48
N VAL A 136 6.66 -12.92 10.18
CA VAL A 136 5.58 -12.03 9.73
C VAL A 136 6.02 -10.57 9.75
N ALA A 137 6.76 -10.16 10.78
CA ALA A 137 7.35 -8.83 10.85
C ALA A 137 8.36 -8.60 9.71
N GLU A 138 9.14 -9.62 9.33
CA GLU A 138 10.06 -9.52 8.19
C GLU A 138 9.33 -9.42 6.83
N ILE A 139 8.15 -10.05 6.69
CA ILE A 139 7.26 -9.82 5.55
C ILE A 139 6.76 -8.37 5.54
N GLY A 140 6.42 -7.82 6.70
CA GLY A 140 6.09 -6.39 6.87
C GLY A 140 7.21 -5.47 6.39
N ASP A 141 8.47 -5.77 6.75
CA ASP A 141 9.64 -5.02 6.28
C ASP A 141 9.82 -5.11 4.75
N ALA A 142 9.52 -6.26 4.13
CA ALA A 142 9.55 -6.41 2.66
C ALA A 142 8.46 -5.58 1.98
N ILE A 143 7.25 -5.55 2.55
CA ILE A 143 6.14 -4.71 2.06
C ILE A 143 6.48 -3.24 2.20
N GLU A 144 7.05 -2.81 3.34
CA GLU A 144 7.48 -1.42 3.53
C GLU A 144 8.54 -1.00 2.50
N CYS A 145 9.56 -1.85 2.29
CA CYS A 145 10.59 -1.61 1.29
C CYS A 145 9.97 -1.43 -0.10
N HIS A 146 9.00 -2.27 -0.45
CA HIS A 146 8.27 -2.16 -1.71
C HIS A 146 7.44 -0.87 -1.79
N MET A 147 6.69 -0.52 -0.73
CA MET A 147 5.88 0.70 -0.69
C MET A 147 6.73 1.98 -0.77
N LYS A 148 7.94 1.99 -0.19
CA LYS A 148 8.92 3.06 -0.38
C LYS A 148 9.39 3.12 -1.84
N MET A 149 9.73 1.97 -2.43
CA MET A 149 10.18 1.88 -3.83
C MET A 149 9.16 2.43 -4.83
N ILE A 150 7.87 2.20 -4.63
CA ILE A 150 6.79 2.72 -5.50
C ILE A 150 6.31 4.13 -5.13
N GLY A 151 6.95 4.78 -4.13
CA GLY A 151 6.62 6.15 -3.71
C GLY A 151 5.35 6.28 -2.86
N MET A 152 4.83 5.18 -2.28
CA MET A 152 3.71 5.23 -1.34
C MET A 152 4.11 5.70 0.05
N ILE A 153 5.28 5.28 0.54
CA ILE A 153 5.85 5.74 1.81
C ILE A 153 6.98 6.70 1.47
N ARG A 154 6.93 7.91 2.02
CA ARG A 154 8.02 8.87 1.88
C ARG A 154 9.19 8.39 2.74
N THR A 155 10.35 8.22 2.13
CA THR A 155 11.59 8.06 2.87
C THR A 155 11.98 9.45 3.36
N GLU A 156 12.10 9.64 4.66
CA GLU A 156 12.82 10.81 5.18
C GLU A 156 14.28 10.62 4.77
N GLU A 157 14.73 11.37 3.77
CA GLU A 157 16.16 11.51 3.54
C GLU A 157 16.75 12.17 4.79
N PRO A 158 17.89 11.68 5.33
CA PRO A 158 18.55 12.37 6.40
C PRO A 158 18.86 13.78 5.91
N ASP A 159 18.34 14.78 6.62
CA ASP A 159 18.59 16.19 6.36
C ASP A 159 20.10 16.41 6.21
N GLU A 160 20.54 17.34 5.36
CA GLU A 160 21.98 17.55 5.09
C GLU A 160 22.77 17.85 6.38
N ALA A 161 22.08 18.34 7.42
CA ALA A 161 22.62 18.54 8.76
C ALA A 161 23.00 17.24 9.48
N GLN A 162 22.38 16.10 9.16
CA GLN A 162 22.55 14.81 9.82
C GLN A 162 23.62 13.93 9.15
N GLN A 163 24.04 14.27 7.92
CA GLN A 163 25.13 13.59 7.21
C GLN A 163 26.53 14.14 7.59
N LYS A 164 26.59 15.24 8.35
CA LYS A 164 27.85 15.93 8.73
C LYS A 164 28.29 15.70 10.18
N PHE A 165 27.63 14.83 10.94
CA PHE A 165 28.02 14.48 12.31
C PHE A 165 28.30 12.98 12.45
#